data_AF-A0A2E7QT44-F1
#
_entry.id   AF-A0A2E7QT44-F1
#
_cell.length_a   1.000
_cell.length_b   1.000
_cell.length_c   1.000
_cell.angle_alpha   90.00
_cell.angle_beta   90.00
_cell.angle_gamma   90.00
#
_symmetry.space_group_name_H-M   'P 1'
#
loop_
_entity.id
_entity.type
_entity.pdbx_description
1 polymer ?
#
loop_
_entity_poly.entity_id
_entity_poly.type
_entity_poly.pdbx_seq_one_letter_code
_entity_poly.pdbx_strand_id
1 'polypeptide(L)'
;MDPATDLAEIVDAGGHSASVAGVYNGDCDAGASYVDARGNIEEDHPDVMDVLEVIATSVDIPNDGVQYAPSTSRELRDQLNAALIAIMQTEEGVAAMDKAYSWTELAEHDNSFYDDFRQLLDAAGMAPEDLNTD
;
A
#
# COMPACT_ATOMS: atom_id res chain seq x y z
N MET A 1 19.16 2.18 10.69
CA MET A 1 18.95 3.18 9.63
C MET A 1 18.03 4.22 10.24
N ASP A 2 18.55 5.37 10.62
CA ASP A 2 17.78 6.55 10.99
C ASP A 2 17.70 7.45 9.75
N PRO A 3 16.54 7.56 9.08
CA PRO A 3 16.43 8.31 7.84
C PRO A 3 16.77 9.80 7.99
N ALA A 4 16.66 10.38 9.20
CA ALA A 4 16.97 11.78 9.43
C ALA A 4 18.48 12.07 9.50
N THR A 5 19.31 11.05 9.72
CA THR A 5 20.76 11.22 9.93
C THR A 5 21.63 10.35 9.04
N ASP A 6 21.11 9.21 8.56
CA ASP A 6 21.84 8.25 7.74
C ASP A 6 21.69 8.52 6.22
N LEU A 7 20.72 9.35 5.79
CA LEU A 7 20.47 9.68 4.39
C LEU A 7 20.93 11.11 4.06
N ALA A 8 21.43 11.31 2.83
CA ALA A 8 21.84 12.63 2.36
C ALA A 8 20.64 13.55 2.08
N GLU A 9 19.56 13.00 1.55
CA GLU A 9 18.33 13.69 1.18
C GLU A 9 17.15 12.70 1.18
N ILE A 10 15.94 13.21 1.43
CA ILE A 10 14.68 12.47 1.31
C ILE A 10 13.79 13.24 0.32
N VAL A 11 13.24 12.53 -0.66
CA VAL A 11 12.35 13.08 -1.68
C VAL A 11 11.00 12.38 -1.59
N ASP A 12 9.93 13.16 -1.37
CA ASP A 12 8.57 12.66 -1.43
C ASP A 12 8.13 12.50 -2.89
N ALA A 13 8.22 11.28 -3.41
CA ALA A 13 7.92 10.97 -4.80
C ALA A 13 6.41 11.04 -5.14
N GLY A 14 5.54 11.16 -4.14
CA GLY A 14 4.09 11.27 -4.32
C GLY A 14 3.36 9.97 -4.68
N GLY A 15 4.07 8.84 -4.79
CA GLY A 15 3.45 7.52 -5.00
C GLY A 15 4.45 6.40 -5.26
N HIS A 16 3.98 5.15 -5.17
CA HIS A 16 4.83 3.96 -5.29
C HIS A 16 5.52 3.86 -6.66
N SER A 17 4.79 4.01 -7.76
CA SER A 17 5.38 3.96 -9.10
C SER A 17 6.39 5.09 -9.33
N ALA A 18 6.14 6.28 -8.77
CA ALA A 18 7.06 7.40 -8.86
C ALA A 18 8.34 7.17 -8.02
N SER A 19 8.23 6.53 -6.86
CA SER A 19 9.41 6.14 -6.06
C SER A 19 10.28 5.14 -6.81
N VAL A 20 9.69 4.12 -7.43
CA VAL A 20 10.44 3.18 -8.28
C VAL A 20 11.07 3.88 -9.48
N ALA A 21 10.31 4.74 -10.18
CA ALA A 21 10.80 5.47 -11.33
C ALA A 21 11.97 6.41 -10.98
N GLY A 22 11.94 7.06 -9.80
CA GLY A 22 13.03 7.90 -9.32
C GLY A 22 14.34 7.13 -9.14
N VAL A 23 14.29 5.90 -8.63
CA VAL A 23 15.48 5.04 -8.53
C VAL A 23 15.92 4.57 -9.92
N TYR A 24 14.98 4.12 -10.76
CA TYR A 24 15.28 3.69 -12.13
C TYR A 24 15.98 4.78 -12.95
N ASN A 25 15.55 6.03 -12.83
CA ASN A 25 16.12 7.18 -13.53
C ASN A 25 17.47 7.65 -12.94
N GLY A 26 17.86 7.14 -11.77
CA GLY A 26 19.05 7.59 -11.05
C GLY A 26 18.87 8.92 -10.32
N ASP A 27 17.63 9.38 -10.11
CA ASP A 27 17.32 10.57 -9.33
C ASP A 27 17.46 10.31 -7.82
N CYS A 28 17.31 9.05 -7.39
CA CYS A 28 17.47 8.60 -6.01
C CYS A 28 18.30 7.30 -5.95
N ASP A 29 19.13 7.16 -4.92
CA ASP A 29 19.94 5.93 -4.72
C ASP A 29 19.09 4.72 -4.28
N ALA A 30 17.95 4.97 -3.63
CA ALA A 30 17.03 3.96 -3.13
C ALA A 30 15.60 4.53 -3.03
N GLY A 31 14.61 3.65 -2.97
CA GLY A 31 13.19 3.99 -2.87
C GLY A 31 12.43 2.99 -2.02
N ALA A 32 11.29 3.40 -1.48
CA ALA A 32 10.40 2.57 -0.69
C ALA A 32 9.03 2.51 -1.36
N SER A 33 8.49 1.29 -1.52
CA SER A 33 7.17 1.07 -2.11
C SER A 33 6.50 -0.16 -1.50
N TYR A 34 5.23 -0.41 -1.83
CA TYR A 34 4.63 -1.71 -1.53
C TYR A 34 5.35 -2.82 -2.32
N VAL A 35 5.21 -4.05 -1.85
CA VAL A 35 5.77 -5.22 -2.53
C VAL A 35 4.86 -5.64 -3.70
N ASP A 36 5.26 -5.69 -4.96
CA ASP A 36 6.45 -5.15 -5.61
C ASP A 36 6.00 -4.15 -6.69
N ALA A 37 6.08 -2.85 -6.40
CA ALA A 37 5.57 -1.79 -7.29
C ALA A 37 6.33 -1.64 -8.62
N ARG A 38 7.43 -2.37 -8.84
CA ARG A 38 8.14 -2.37 -10.13
C ARG A 38 7.26 -2.82 -11.29
N GLY A 39 6.34 -3.77 -11.04
CA GLY A 39 5.40 -4.25 -12.06
C GLY A 39 4.51 -3.14 -12.65
N ASN A 40 4.27 -2.06 -11.91
CA ASN A 40 3.43 -0.94 -12.38
C ASN A 40 4.04 -0.14 -13.52
N ILE A 41 5.37 -0.18 -13.68
CA ILE A 41 6.08 0.57 -14.71
C ILE A 41 6.70 -0.34 -15.76
N GLU A 42 6.52 -1.66 -15.65
CA GLU A 42 7.13 -2.66 -16.52
C GLU A 42 6.70 -2.54 -17.98
N GLU A 43 5.46 -2.07 -18.25
CA GLU A 43 4.98 -1.84 -19.62
C GLU A 43 5.85 -0.80 -20.36
N ASP A 44 6.22 0.29 -19.68
CA ASP A 44 7.04 1.36 -20.24
C ASP A 44 8.55 1.11 -20.05
N HIS A 45 8.91 0.35 -19.02
CA HIS A 45 10.28 0.03 -18.60
C HIS A 45 10.47 -1.49 -18.43
N PRO A 46 10.54 -2.25 -19.54
CA PRO A 46 10.52 -3.72 -19.50
C PRO A 46 11.75 -4.34 -18.83
N ASP A 47 12.81 -3.56 -18.59
CA ASP A 47 14.03 -3.97 -17.90
C ASP A 47 14.07 -3.56 -16.42
N VAL A 48 12.99 -2.97 -15.88
CA VAL A 48 12.94 -2.49 -14.48
C VAL A 48 13.30 -3.57 -13.46
N MET A 49 12.92 -4.82 -13.71
CA MET A 49 13.18 -5.95 -12.82
C MET A 49 14.65 -6.39 -12.84
N ASP A 50 15.38 -6.10 -13.92
CA ASP A 50 16.81 -6.41 -14.08
C ASP A 50 17.69 -5.26 -13.60
N VAL A 51 17.22 -4.01 -13.80
CA VAL A 51 17.95 -2.79 -13.43
C VAL A 51 17.90 -2.54 -11.92
N LEU A 52 16.76 -2.83 -11.28
CA LEU A 52 16.53 -2.61 -9.86
C LEU A 52 16.54 -3.91 -9.06
N GLU A 53 17.09 -3.87 -7.84
CA GLU A 53 17.12 -5.01 -6.92
C GLU A 53 16.34 -4.70 -5.63
N VAL A 54 15.56 -5.67 -5.15
CA VAL A 54 14.91 -5.59 -3.82
C VAL A 54 15.92 -5.98 -2.75
N ILE A 55 16.38 -4.98 -2.00
CA ILE A 55 17.41 -5.18 -0.95
C ILE A 55 16.82 -5.54 0.42
N ALA A 56 15.54 -5.24 0.65
CA ALA A 56 14.84 -5.54 1.89
C ALA A 56 13.31 -5.58 1.66
N THR A 57 12.64 -6.41 2.45
CA THR A 57 11.17 -6.45 2.56
C THR A 57 10.82 -6.25 4.03
N SER A 58 9.87 -5.35 4.31
CA SER A 58 9.39 -5.15 5.68
C SER A 58 8.50 -6.31 6.13
N VAL A 59 8.09 -6.28 7.39
CA VAL A 59 6.98 -7.12 7.85
C VAL A 59 5.69 -6.76 7.11
N ASP A 60 4.77 -7.71 7.04
CA ASP A 60 3.45 -7.50 6.47
C ASP A 60 2.67 -6.48 7.32
N ILE A 61 1.94 -5.60 6.64
CA ILE A 61 1.04 -4.62 7.25
C ILE A 61 -0.33 -4.69 6.56
N PRO A 62 -1.42 -4.27 7.23
CA PRO A 62 -2.71 -4.07 6.57
C PRO A 62 -2.58 -3.15 5.35
N ASN A 63 -3.09 -3.59 4.19
CA ASN A 63 -3.09 -2.81 2.95
C ASN A 63 -4.51 -2.61 2.42
N ASP A 64 -4.77 -1.45 1.82
CA ASP A 64 -5.96 -1.14 1.01
C ASP A 64 -7.32 -1.63 1.57
N GLY A 65 -7.60 -1.31 2.83
CA GLY A 65 -8.91 -1.64 3.42
C GLY A 65 -10.03 -0.70 2.95
N VAL A 66 -11.28 -1.17 3.08
CA VAL A 66 -12.47 -0.31 3.00
C VAL A 66 -12.87 0.13 4.41
N GLN A 67 -12.70 1.41 4.72
CA GLN A 67 -13.09 1.99 6.02
C GLN A 67 -14.32 2.89 5.90
N TYR A 68 -15.09 2.94 6.97
CA TYR A 68 -16.31 3.74 7.06
C TYR A 68 -16.17 4.84 8.11
N ALA A 69 -16.67 6.03 7.78
CA ALA A 69 -16.84 7.08 8.78
C ALA A 69 -17.66 6.58 9.99
N PRO A 70 -17.38 7.05 11.21
CA PRO A 70 -18.11 6.61 12.41
C PRO A 70 -19.63 6.81 12.33
N SER A 71 -20.09 7.79 11.56
CA SER A 71 -21.51 8.12 11.36
C SER A 71 -22.25 7.20 10.39
N THR A 72 -21.54 6.40 9.58
CA THR A 72 -22.17 5.45 8.64
C THR A 72 -22.92 4.39 9.44
N SER A 73 -24.21 4.14 9.16
CA SER A 73 -25.02 3.19 9.93
C SER A 73 -24.49 1.76 9.80
N ARG A 74 -24.66 0.93 10.84
CA ARG A 74 -24.24 -0.47 10.81
C ARG A 74 -24.89 -1.23 9.64
N GLU A 75 -26.19 -1.00 9.44
CA GLU A 75 -26.95 -1.60 8.35
C GLU A 75 -26.37 -1.30 6.96
N LEU A 76 -25.96 -0.05 6.72
CA LEU A 76 -25.37 0.32 5.43
C LEU A 76 -23.98 -0.30 5.25
N ARG A 77 -23.16 -0.37 6.31
CA ARG A 77 -21.86 -1.05 6.27
C ARG A 77 -22.02 -2.52 5.93
N ASP A 78 -22.95 -3.21 6.59
CA ASP A 78 -23.20 -4.64 6.36
C ASP A 78 -23.68 -4.89 4.91
N GLN A 79 -24.52 -4.01 4.35
CA GLN A 79 -24.95 -4.09 2.94
C GLN A 79 -23.79 -3.89 1.96
N LEU A 80 -22.91 -2.92 2.22
CA LEU A 80 -21.75 -2.64 1.36
C LEU A 80 -20.72 -3.77 1.43
N ASN A 81 -20.42 -4.28 2.63
CA ASN A 81 -19.55 -5.45 2.82
C ASN A 81 -20.07 -6.65 2.02
N ALA A 82 -21.34 -7.00 2.19
CA ALA A 82 -21.96 -8.12 1.49
C ALA A 82 -21.89 -7.96 -0.04
N ALA A 83 -22.09 -6.74 -0.56
CA ALA A 83 -21.99 -6.46 -1.98
C ALA A 83 -20.54 -6.62 -2.51
N LEU A 84 -19.55 -6.09 -1.79
CA LEU A 84 -18.13 -6.20 -2.17
C LEU A 84 -17.68 -7.66 -2.18
N ILE A 85 -18.02 -8.44 -1.15
CA ILE A 85 -17.72 -9.86 -1.09
C ILE A 85 -18.41 -10.63 -2.23
N ALA A 86 -19.67 -10.30 -2.55
CA ALA A 86 -20.38 -10.93 -3.66
C ALA A 86 -19.74 -10.65 -5.04
N ILE A 87 -19.18 -9.45 -5.25
CA ILE A 87 -18.44 -9.12 -6.47
C ILE A 87 -17.21 -10.03 -6.60
N MET A 88 -16.43 -10.17 -5.52
CA MET A 88 -15.21 -10.99 -5.49
C MET A 88 -15.47 -12.50 -5.60
N GLN A 89 -16.72 -12.96 -5.54
CA GLN A 89 -17.09 -14.36 -5.76
C GLN A 89 -17.25 -14.74 -7.24
N THR A 90 -17.05 -13.80 -8.17
CA THR A 90 -17.17 -14.03 -9.61
C THR A 90 -15.87 -13.72 -10.34
N GLU A 91 -15.53 -14.49 -11.38
CA GLU A 91 -14.32 -14.23 -12.19
C GLU A 91 -14.35 -12.83 -12.82
N GLU A 92 -15.52 -12.39 -13.33
CA GLU A 92 -15.69 -11.05 -13.89
C GLU A 92 -15.51 -9.96 -12.82
N GLY A 93 -16.05 -10.16 -11.62
CA GLY A 93 -15.90 -9.23 -10.51
C GLY A 93 -14.47 -9.12 -10.02
N VAL A 94 -13.76 -10.24 -9.86
CA VAL A 94 -12.32 -10.24 -9.54
C VAL A 94 -11.53 -9.52 -10.63
N ALA A 95 -11.77 -9.82 -11.91
CA ALA A 95 -11.07 -9.14 -13.00
C ALA A 95 -11.36 -7.62 -13.04
N ALA A 96 -12.59 -7.21 -12.72
CA ALA A 96 -12.94 -5.80 -12.64
C ALA A 96 -12.26 -5.08 -11.47
N MET A 97 -12.21 -5.72 -10.29
CA MET A 97 -11.57 -5.17 -9.08
C MET A 97 -10.04 -5.16 -9.20
N ASP A 98 -9.44 -6.18 -9.78
CA ASP A 98 -8.01 -6.23 -10.09
C ASP A 98 -7.61 -5.11 -11.06
N LYS A 99 -8.41 -4.91 -12.12
CA LYS A 99 -8.16 -3.81 -13.05
C LYS A 99 -8.30 -2.43 -12.42
N ALA A 100 -9.28 -2.25 -11.53
CA ALA A 100 -9.59 -0.94 -10.95
C ALA A 100 -8.69 -0.58 -9.75
N TYR A 101 -8.34 -1.57 -8.93
CA TYR A 101 -7.72 -1.39 -7.61
C TYR A 101 -6.60 -2.40 -7.32
N SER A 102 -6.28 -3.31 -8.24
CA SER A 102 -5.32 -4.41 -8.03
C SER A 102 -5.71 -5.35 -6.88
N TRP A 103 -7.02 -5.46 -6.63
CA TRP A 103 -7.57 -6.36 -5.62
C TRP A 103 -7.92 -7.71 -6.22
N THR A 104 -7.38 -8.76 -5.61
CA THR A 104 -7.64 -10.16 -6.01
C THR A 104 -8.49 -10.92 -4.98
N GLU A 105 -8.57 -10.42 -3.74
CA GLU A 105 -9.41 -10.96 -2.67
C GLU A 105 -9.88 -9.84 -1.72
N LEU A 106 -10.98 -10.08 -1.02
CA LEU A 106 -11.44 -9.26 0.10
C LEU A 106 -11.83 -10.16 1.27
N ALA A 107 -11.45 -9.77 2.47
CA ALA A 107 -11.80 -10.45 3.71
C ALA A 107 -12.33 -9.46 4.75
N GLU A 108 -13.30 -9.90 5.54
CA GLU A 108 -13.80 -9.13 6.67
C GLU A 108 -12.85 -9.26 7.86
N HIS A 109 -12.44 -8.10 8.39
CA HIS A 109 -11.58 -8.02 9.57
C HIS A 109 -12.17 -7.03 10.57
N ASP A 110 -11.97 -7.31 11.86
CA ASP A 110 -12.27 -6.36 12.92
C ASP A 110 -11.07 -5.43 13.19
N ASN A 111 -11.24 -4.52 14.14
CA ASN A 111 -10.23 -3.51 14.45
C ASN A 111 -8.92 -4.09 15.03
N SER A 112 -8.94 -5.30 15.58
CA SER A 112 -7.73 -5.96 16.11
C SER A 112 -6.73 -6.35 15.02
N PHE A 113 -7.18 -6.43 13.76
CA PHE A 113 -6.31 -6.65 12.61
C PHE A 113 -5.20 -5.59 12.47
N TYR A 114 -5.42 -4.39 13.02
CA TYR A 114 -4.44 -3.30 12.99
C TYR A 114 -3.53 -3.27 14.23
N ASP A 115 -3.65 -4.19 15.18
CA ASP A 115 -2.91 -4.13 16.45
C ASP A 115 -1.39 -4.29 16.27
N ASP A 116 -0.95 -5.16 15.37
CA ASP A 116 0.47 -5.31 15.05
C ASP A 116 1.02 -4.08 14.31
N PHE A 117 0.21 -3.49 13.42
CA PHE A 117 0.57 -2.24 12.76
C PHE A 117 0.70 -1.07 13.74
N ARG A 118 -0.19 -0.97 14.74
CA ARG A 118 -0.08 0.03 15.81
C ARG A 118 1.20 -0.14 16.62
N GLN A 119 1.60 -1.37 16.93
CA GLN A 119 2.86 -1.65 17.62
C GLN A 119 4.07 -1.26 16.77
N LEU A 120 4.00 -1.48 15.45
CA LEU A 120 5.04 -1.05 14.51
C LEU A 120 5.19 0.49 14.50
N LEU A 121 4.08 1.23 14.46
CA LEU A 121 4.08 2.70 14.53
C LEU A 121 4.67 3.20 15.86
N ASP A 122 4.26 2.62 16.99
CA ASP A 122 4.80 2.96 18.31
C ASP A 122 6.31 2.72 18.40
N ALA A 123 6.79 1.59 17.89
CA ALA A 123 8.22 1.27 17.82
C ALA A 123 9.01 2.24 16.91
N ALA A 124 8.36 2.77 15.86
CA ALA A 124 8.93 3.80 14.99
C ALA A 124 8.85 5.22 15.60
N GLY A 125 8.21 5.39 16.77
CA GLY A 125 8.00 6.69 17.39
C GLY A 125 7.03 7.59 16.62
N MET A 126 6.14 6.99 15.83
CA MET A 126 5.17 7.68 14.98
C MET A 126 3.75 7.54 15.55
N ALA A 127 3.01 8.64 15.62
CA ALA A 127 1.58 8.60 15.88
C ALA A 127 0.81 8.47 14.55
N PRO A 128 -0.33 7.76 14.49
CA PRO A 128 -1.17 7.71 13.30
C PRO A 128 -1.58 9.10 12.79
N GLU A 129 -1.74 10.07 13.69
CA GLU A 129 -2.06 11.46 13.36
C GLU A 129 -0.94 12.17 12.58
N ASP A 130 0.31 11.74 12.75
CA ASP A 130 1.46 12.29 12.02
C ASP A 130 1.43 11.90 10.54
N LEU A 131 0.66 10.88 10.17
CA LEU A 131 0.47 10.43 8.77
C LEU A 131 -0.59 11.25 8.02
N ASN A 132 -1.33 12.11 8.71
CA ASN A 132 -2.42 12.91 8.14
C ASN A 132 -2.00 14.36 7.80
N THR A 133 -0.70 14.63 7.72
CA THR A 133 -0.21 15.97 7.37
C THR A 133 -0.16 16.15 5.85
N ASP A 134 -0.91 17.14 5.36
CA ASP A 134 -0.87 17.65 3.99
C ASP A 134 0.52 18.18 3.59
#